data_AF-A0AAV5APN8-F1
#
_entry.id   AF-A0AAV5APN8-F1
#
_cell.length_a   1.000
_cell.length_b   1.000
_cell.length_c   1.000
_cell.angle_alpha   90.00
_cell.angle_beta   90.00
_cell.angle_gamma   90.00
#
_symmetry.space_group_name_H-M   'P 1'
#
loop_
_entity.id
_entity.type
_entity.pdbx_description
1 polymer ?
#
loop_
_entity_poly.entity_id
_entity_poly.type
_entity_poly.pdbx_seq_one_letter_code
_entity_poly.pdbx_strand_id
1 'polypeptide(L)'
;MPALNSHVNRRRESNDHNGGGIGQAVMNNLNFTNVFAIVFGLLNLKERWETHRDNRKEAELRRNLLAQGVDPHGLNRGSQTVRYRDHPSSENIGLAEENLQTTPSAAATPLELDPEELRPVRQRNRNCCVCCGIRCDLIFKALGIVLALYFFYGAFKLYKWVSTPSPTGLEDMPEYSISLGCTSAPFVYPKDVFSTAHVTNETKFTMDITGGALGTVFLTRGDSSSVVVKMSLTTDEEPLLKKSTAYLQEESTDATFSLTTPFSSISDDACMRFDIVLQIPKELKTLSLKSQSIVHVKYDEQAPLFLNDIEIDLTSRTADNLLLPNNEISADKVMFTMRGGYLVGSLSFRDEARVSTNYGNTVTNLHVSPLPISKHLKDPARLMTSGGSCRTDIIYSNPESRVISSSHSSTQGDLYLTYRNAGYNGSIAVQARSTTSTGVQSDMSGKPGGKTERWVGDKDGDDKMDVKTPGWVGLYF
;
A
#
# COMPACT_ATOMS: atom_id res chain seq x y z
N MET A 1 -41.61 -29.71 14.55
CA MET A 1 -42.78 -29.07 15.23
C MET A 1 -42.27 -28.39 16.49
N PRO A 2 -42.78 -27.23 16.91
CA PRO A 2 -43.96 -26.45 16.44
C PRO A 2 -43.53 -25.28 15.53
N ALA A 3 -44.23 -24.78 14.51
CA ALA A 3 -45.65 -24.64 14.17
C ALA A 3 -46.44 -23.67 15.07
N LEU A 4 -46.57 -22.42 14.61
CA LEU A 4 -47.69 -21.54 14.98
C LEU A 4 -48.14 -20.72 13.76
N ASN A 5 -49.32 -21.11 13.29
CA ASN A 5 -50.21 -20.41 12.37
C ASN A 5 -50.93 -19.25 13.07
N SER A 6 -51.26 -18.19 12.33
CA SER A 6 -52.63 -17.65 12.21
C SER A 6 -52.59 -16.42 11.29
N HIS A 7 -53.11 -16.53 10.07
CA HIS A 7 -54.49 -16.20 9.70
C HIS A 7 -54.96 -14.79 10.09
N VAL A 8 -54.83 -13.86 9.14
CA VAL A 8 -55.83 -12.80 8.92
C VAL A 8 -56.15 -12.76 7.43
N ASN A 9 -57.32 -13.29 7.09
CA ASN A 9 -57.99 -13.11 5.80
C ASN A 9 -59.17 -12.16 6.04
N ARG A 10 -59.26 -11.04 5.32
CA ARG A 10 -60.56 -10.52 4.89
C ARG A 10 -60.48 -9.66 3.63
N ARG A 11 -61.29 -10.10 2.66
CA ARG A 11 -61.60 -9.56 1.33
C ARG A 11 -62.25 -8.17 1.35
N ARG A 12 -61.98 -7.38 0.30
CA ARG A 12 -62.95 -6.78 -0.66
C ARG A 12 -62.14 -6.08 -1.77
N GLU A 13 -62.16 -6.58 -3.01
CA GLU A 13 -63.08 -6.24 -4.12
C GLU A 13 -62.72 -4.96 -4.89
N SER A 14 -62.42 -5.21 -6.18
CA SER A 14 -62.41 -4.39 -7.41
C SER A 14 -62.02 -2.91 -7.37
N ASN A 15 -61.04 -2.55 -8.21
CA ASN A 15 -61.32 -1.86 -9.48
C ASN A 15 -60.03 -1.63 -10.29
N ASP A 16 -60.11 -2.10 -11.53
CA ASP A 16 -59.63 -1.51 -12.78
C ASP A 16 -58.50 -0.47 -12.86
N HIS A 17 -57.63 -0.75 -13.85
CA HIS A 17 -57.07 0.19 -14.83
C HIS A 17 -56.13 1.30 -14.34
N ASN A 18 -54.82 1.03 -14.40
CA ASN A 18 -53.85 1.74 -15.26
C ASN A 18 -52.42 1.35 -14.89
N GLY A 19 -51.91 0.32 -15.57
CA GLY A 19 -50.49 0.04 -15.64
C GLY A 19 -49.83 0.99 -16.63
N GLY A 20 -49.03 1.93 -16.13
CA GLY A 20 -48.19 2.80 -16.96
C GLY A 20 -47.94 4.13 -16.29
N GLY A 21 -46.83 4.25 -15.56
CA GLY A 21 -46.48 5.57 -14.99
C GLY A 21 -45.16 5.69 -14.24
N ILE A 22 -44.57 4.59 -13.75
CA ILE A 22 -43.34 4.71 -12.95
C ILE A 22 -42.10 4.88 -13.85
N GLY A 23 -42.05 4.21 -15.01
CA GLY A 23 -40.90 4.32 -15.93
C GLY A 23 -40.75 5.69 -16.61
N GLN A 24 -41.85 6.41 -16.81
CA GLN A 24 -41.84 7.71 -17.52
C GLN A 24 -41.52 8.89 -16.57
N ALA A 25 -41.88 8.79 -15.29
CA ALA A 25 -41.53 9.79 -14.29
C ALA A 25 -40.04 9.79 -13.93
N VAL A 26 -39.37 8.63 -14.03
CA VAL A 26 -37.93 8.49 -13.74
C VAL A 26 -37.06 8.99 -14.89
N MET A 27 -37.49 8.84 -16.16
CA MET A 27 -36.68 9.30 -17.30
C MET A 27 -36.70 10.81 -17.51
N ASN A 28 -37.76 11.52 -17.09
CA ASN A 28 -37.85 12.97 -17.29
C ASN A 28 -37.08 13.82 -16.26
N ASN A 29 -36.50 13.19 -15.22
CA ASN A 29 -35.73 13.88 -14.17
C ASN A 29 -34.24 13.48 -14.12
N LEU A 30 -33.76 12.69 -15.07
CA LEU A 30 -32.34 12.37 -15.21
C LEU A 30 -31.62 13.49 -15.98
N ASN A 31 -31.47 14.64 -15.33
CA ASN A 31 -30.56 15.67 -15.81
C ASN A 31 -29.11 15.16 -15.72
N PHE A 32 -28.26 15.57 -16.66
CA PHE A 32 -26.84 15.22 -16.73
C PHE A 32 -26.11 15.44 -15.39
N THR A 33 -26.49 16.50 -14.65
CA THR A 33 -26.02 16.78 -13.29
C THR A 33 -26.33 15.68 -12.28
N ASN A 34 -27.49 15.03 -12.37
CA ASN A 34 -27.86 13.92 -11.48
C ASN A 34 -27.02 12.68 -11.77
N VAL A 35 -26.65 12.44 -13.02
CA VAL A 35 -25.73 11.34 -13.39
C VAL A 35 -24.35 11.59 -12.80
N PHE A 36 -23.82 12.81 -12.89
CA PHE A 36 -22.54 13.17 -12.26
C PHE A 36 -22.59 13.04 -10.74
N ALA A 37 -23.66 13.50 -10.09
CA ALA A 37 -23.83 13.37 -8.65
C ALA A 37 -23.87 11.89 -8.21
N ILE A 38 -24.51 11.01 -8.99
CA ILE A 38 -24.52 9.56 -8.73
C ILE A 38 -23.10 8.98 -8.88
N VAL A 39 -22.37 9.35 -9.93
CA VAL A 39 -20.99 8.85 -10.16
C VAL A 39 -20.06 9.30 -9.03
N PHE A 40 -20.06 10.59 -8.65
CA PHE A 40 -19.28 11.09 -7.53
C PHE A 40 -19.70 10.46 -6.19
N GLY A 41 -20.99 10.25 -5.98
CA GLY A 41 -21.51 9.52 -4.82
C GLY A 41 -20.98 8.09 -4.75
N LEU A 42 -20.93 7.38 -5.87
CA LEU A 42 -20.38 6.02 -5.95
C LEU A 42 -18.86 5.98 -5.72
N LEU A 43 -18.11 6.98 -6.20
CA LEU A 43 -16.67 7.08 -5.95
C LEU A 43 -16.37 7.32 -4.46
N ASN A 44 -17.08 8.24 -3.81
CA ASN A 44 -16.96 8.45 -2.36
C ASN A 44 -17.41 7.20 -1.55
N LEU A 45 -18.41 6.47 -2.03
CA LEU A 45 -18.84 5.22 -1.40
C LEU A 45 -17.76 4.13 -1.52
N LYS A 46 -17.06 4.04 -2.66
CA LYS A 46 -15.94 3.10 -2.84
C LYS A 46 -14.83 3.38 -1.83
N GLU A 47 -14.39 4.63 -1.72
CA GLU A 47 -13.32 5.01 -0.78
C GLU A 47 -13.70 4.67 0.67
N ARG A 48 -14.95 4.93 1.07
CA ARG A 48 -15.47 4.50 2.38
C ARG A 48 -15.53 2.98 2.54
N TRP A 49 -15.92 2.25 1.49
CA TRP A 49 -16.04 0.79 1.54
C TRP A 49 -14.68 0.10 1.63
N GLU A 50 -13.67 0.59 0.91
CA GLU A 50 -12.28 0.15 1.01
C GLU A 50 -11.74 0.40 2.43
N THR A 51 -11.94 1.61 2.96
CA THR A 51 -11.59 1.94 4.35
C THR A 51 -12.27 1.00 5.35
N HIS A 52 -13.56 0.70 5.16
CA HIS A 52 -14.29 -0.26 6.01
C HIS A 52 -13.76 -1.69 5.91
N ARG A 53 -13.37 -2.12 4.72
CA ARG A 53 -12.82 -3.47 4.47
C ARG A 53 -11.45 -3.62 5.14
N ASP A 54 -10.61 -2.60 5.07
CA ASP A 54 -9.29 -2.58 5.71
C ASP A 54 -9.42 -2.58 7.23
N ASN A 55 -10.29 -1.73 7.79
CA ASN A 55 -10.60 -1.74 9.23
C ASN A 55 -11.14 -3.10 9.72
N ARG A 56 -11.91 -3.81 8.89
CA ARG A 56 -12.43 -5.14 9.23
C ARG A 56 -11.32 -6.19 9.24
N LYS A 57 -10.40 -6.17 8.28
CA LYS A 57 -9.22 -7.05 8.27
C LYS A 57 -8.34 -6.80 9.49
N GLU A 58 -8.13 -5.54 9.87
CA GLU A 58 -7.39 -5.18 11.08
C GLU A 58 -8.10 -5.69 12.34
N ALA A 59 -9.43 -5.54 12.43
CA ALA A 59 -10.21 -6.07 13.55
C ALA A 59 -10.17 -7.61 13.63
N GLU A 60 -10.20 -8.31 12.50
CA GLU A 60 -10.04 -9.77 12.42
C GLU A 60 -8.62 -10.20 12.82
N LEU A 61 -7.58 -9.49 12.39
CA LEU A 61 -6.20 -9.71 12.82
C LEU A 61 -6.07 -9.54 14.35
N ARG A 62 -6.61 -8.46 14.92
CA ARG A 62 -6.63 -8.22 16.37
C ARG A 62 -7.37 -9.34 17.11
N ARG A 63 -8.50 -9.82 16.60
CA ARG A 63 -9.23 -10.96 17.18
C ARG A 63 -8.43 -12.26 17.13
N ASN A 64 -7.71 -12.51 16.03
CA ASN A 64 -6.87 -13.71 15.90
C ASN A 64 -5.68 -13.67 16.87
N LEU A 65 -5.05 -12.50 17.05
CA LEU A 65 -4.00 -12.28 18.04
C LEU A 65 -4.52 -12.52 19.48
N LEU A 66 -5.70 -11.99 19.79
CA LEU A 66 -6.39 -12.23 21.06
C LEU A 66 -6.71 -13.72 21.30
N ALA A 67 -7.18 -14.43 20.27
CA ALA A 67 -7.50 -15.86 20.36
C ALA A 67 -6.27 -16.75 20.57
N GLN A 68 -5.08 -16.28 20.18
CA GLN A 68 -3.80 -16.95 20.39
C GLN A 68 -3.22 -16.72 21.81
N GLY A 69 -3.95 -16.02 22.70
CA GLY A 69 -3.48 -15.72 24.05
C GLY A 69 -2.37 -14.67 24.09
N VAL A 70 -2.14 -13.96 22.99
CA VAL A 70 -1.27 -12.78 22.97
C VAL A 70 -2.03 -11.66 23.68
N ASP A 71 -1.65 -11.37 24.92
CA ASP A 71 -2.29 -10.36 25.75
C ASP A 71 -2.01 -8.95 25.16
N PRO A 72 -3.01 -8.27 24.56
CA PRO A 72 -2.80 -6.96 23.95
C PRO A 72 -2.55 -5.86 24.98
N HIS A 73 -2.72 -6.16 26.27
CA HIS A 73 -2.50 -5.20 27.35
C HIS A 73 -1.02 -5.01 27.73
N GLY A 74 -0.10 -5.77 27.13
CA GLY A 74 1.35 -5.52 27.24
C GLY A 74 1.84 -4.27 26.50
N LEU A 75 1.04 -3.71 25.58
CA LEU A 75 1.43 -2.58 24.72
C LEU A 75 0.74 -1.25 25.06
N ASN A 76 0.03 -1.14 26.20
CA ASN A 76 -0.74 0.08 26.47
C ASN A 76 -0.88 0.44 27.95
N ARG A 77 0.21 0.32 28.71
CA ARG A 77 0.28 0.83 30.10
C ARG A 77 1.14 2.09 30.17
N GLY A 78 0.69 3.14 29.48
CA GLY A 78 1.44 4.39 29.46
C GLY A 78 0.82 5.58 28.73
N SER A 79 -0.50 5.65 28.53
CA SER A 79 -1.13 6.88 28.00
C SER A 79 -2.39 7.21 28.79
N GLN A 80 -2.25 8.18 29.69
CA GLN A 80 -3.38 8.92 30.24
C GLN A 80 -4.08 9.63 29.08
N THR A 81 -5.29 9.18 28.77
CA THR A 81 -6.17 9.84 27.82
C THR A 81 -6.56 11.22 28.38
N VAL A 82 -6.05 12.27 27.74
CA VAL A 82 -6.59 13.63 27.89
C VAL A 82 -8.00 13.61 27.29
N ARG A 83 -9.01 13.61 28.18
CA ARG A 83 -10.42 13.80 27.80
C ARG A 83 -10.59 15.21 27.22
N TYR A 84 -10.81 15.30 25.91
CA TYR A 84 -11.41 16.49 25.31
C TYR A 84 -12.88 16.59 25.76
N ARG A 85 -13.23 17.78 26.23
CA ARG A 85 -14.48 18.13 26.89
C ARG A 85 -15.42 18.77 25.86
N ASP A 86 -16.62 18.24 25.76
CA ASP A 86 -17.71 18.86 25.00
C ASP A 86 -18.11 20.23 25.59
N HIS A 87 -18.34 21.19 24.67
CA HIS A 87 -19.17 22.41 24.66
C HIS A 87 -19.81 22.95 25.97
N PRO A 88 -19.96 24.29 26.10
CA PRO A 88 -21.19 24.92 25.57
C PRO A 88 -21.11 26.37 25.02
N SER A 89 -22.22 26.69 24.35
CA SER A 89 -22.95 27.97 24.20
C SER A 89 -22.43 29.08 23.28
N SER A 90 -23.17 29.21 22.16
CA SER A 90 -23.82 30.42 21.63
C SER A 90 -23.62 31.75 22.37
N GLU A 91 -23.19 32.78 21.63
CA GLU A 91 -23.89 34.07 21.55
C GLU A 91 -23.34 34.94 20.39
N ASN A 92 -24.29 35.38 19.56
CA ASN A 92 -24.45 36.62 18.77
C ASN A 92 -23.28 37.59 18.47
N ILE A 93 -23.55 38.37 17.40
CA ILE A 93 -22.96 39.65 16.95
C ILE A 93 -21.97 39.46 15.78
N GLY A 94 -22.14 40.03 14.58
CA GLY A 94 -23.13 40.99 14.11
C GLY A 94 -23.12 41.10 12.57
N LEU A 95 -24.28 41.43 12.03
CA LEU A 95 -24.51 41.85 10.66
C LEU A 95 -23.92 43.25 10.46
N ALA A 96 -23.15 43.43 9.38
CA ALA A 96 -22.83 44.75 8.85
C ALA A 96 -23.59 44.92 7.52
N GLU A 97 -24.77 45.54 7.62
CA GLU A 97 -25.36 46.33 6.54
C GLU A 97 -24.63 47.68 6.51
N GLU A 98 -24.14 48.09 5.34
CA GLU A 98 -23.83 49.50 5.08
C GLU A 98 -24.54 49.93 3.80
N ASN A 99 -25.62 50.67 3.99
CA ASN A 99 -26.26 51.52 2.99
C ASN A 99 -25.49 52.84 2.90
N LEU A 100 -25.24 53.34 1.68
CA LEU A 100 -25.71 54.66 1.19
C LEU A 100 -24.93 55.03 -0.08
N GLN A 101 -25.62 55.21 -1.20
CA GLN A 101 -25.52 56.48 -1.93
C GLN A 101 -26.69 56.68 -2.91
N THR A 102 -27.54 57.60 -2.49
CA THR A 102 -28.61 58.30 -3.20
C THR A 102 -28.02 59.37 -4.10
N THR A 103 -28.58 59.55 -5.30
CA THR A 103 -28.78 60.88 -5.92
C THR A 103 -29.87 60.80 -7.01
N PRO A 104 -30.54 61.91 -7.38
CA PRO A 104 -31.96 61.90 -7.75
C PRO A 104 -32.29 62.37 -9.18
N SER A 105 -33.55 62.13 -9.55
CA SER A 105 -34.47 63.03 -10.28
C SER A 105 -34.20 63.43 -11.75
N ALA A 106 -35.04 62.91 -12.65
CA ALA A 106 -35.78 63.63 -13.72
C ALA A 106 -36.69 62.60 -14.44
N ALA A 107 -38.00 62.55 -14.19
CA ALA A 107 -39.09 63.33 -14.81
C ALA A 107 -39.49 62.87 -16.24
N ALA A 108 -40.82 62.73 -16.42
CA ALA A 108 -41.59 62.54 -17.67
C ALA A 108 -41.73 61.06 -18.15
N THR A 109 -42.87 60.46 -18.48
CA THR A 109 -44.30 60.82 -18.66
C THR A 109 -45.09 59.50 -18.73
N PRO A 110 -46.38 59.41 -18.34
CA PRO A 110 -47.17 58.18 -18.46
C PRO A 110 -47.84 58.08 -19.84
N LEU A 111 -47.86 56.87 -20.43
CA LEU A 111 -48.76 56.53 -21.54
C LEU A 111 -49.40 55.16 -21.30
N GLU A 112 -50.67 55.28 -20.98
CA GLU A 112 -51.77 54.32 -20.91
C GLU A 112 -52.13 53.78 -22.31
N LEU A 113 -52.40 52.47 -22.43
CA LEU A 113 -53.31 51.78 -23.39
C LEU A 113 -52.98 50.26 -23.38
N ASP A 114 -53.71 49.41 -22.64
CA ASP A 114 -54.90 48.61 -23.02
C ASP A 114 -54.59 47.39 -23.95
N PRO A 115 -55.41 46.33 -24.05
CA PRO A 115 -55.93 45.41 -23.03
C PRO A 115 -55.56 43.92 -23.34
N GLU A 116 -56.00 43.02 -22.46
CA GLU A 116 -55.96 41.56 -22.60
C GLU A 116 -56.39 41.03 -23.97
N GLU A 117 -55.50 40.29 -24.65
CA GLU A 117 -55.87 39.38 -25.72
C GLU A 117 -55.75 37.93 -25.22
N LEU A 118 -56.88 37.41 -24.73
CA LEU A 118 -57.12 36.01 -24.40
C LEU A 118 -56.85 35.12 -25.62
N ARG A 119 -55.62 34.57 -25.70
CA ARG A 119 -55.31 33.50 -26.66
C ARG A 119 -56.12 32.25 -26.31
N PRO A 120 -56.90 31.69 -27.25
CA PRO A 120 -57.61 30.44 -27.02
C PRO A 120 -56.59 29.29 -26.88
N VAL A 121 -56.59 28.65 -25.71
CA VAL A 121 -55.83 27.42 -25.46
C VAL A 121 -56.45 26.30 -26.29
N ARG A 122 -55.87 26.04 -27.48
CA ARG A 122 -56.19 24.86 -28.29
C ARG A 122 -55.89 23.60 -27.48
N GLN A 123 -56.94 22.89 -27.06
CA GLN A 123 -56.81 21.52 -26.55
C GLN A 123 -56.30 20.62 -27.69
N ARG A 124 -54.99 20.38 -27.70
CA ARG A 124 -54.33 19.49 -28.65
C ARG A 124 -54.72 18.05 -28.30
N ASN A 125 -55.53 17.41 -29.15
CA ASN A 125 -55.85 15.98 -29.02
C ASN A 125 -54.56 15.16 -28.99
N ARG A 126 -54.36 14.37 -27.92
CA ARG A 126 -53.15 13.60 -27.60
C ARG A 126 -52.75 12.51 -28.60
N ASN A 127 -53.45 12.37 -29.73
CA ASN A 127 -53.33 11.23 -30.64
C ASN A 127 -52.81 11.59 -32.05
N CYS A 128 -52.30 12.80 -32.29
CA CYS A 128 -51.80 13.21 -33.61
C CYS A 128 -50.26 13.24 -33.65
N CYS A 129 -49.62 12.09 -33.48
CA CYS A 129 -48.24 11.85 -33.91
C CYS A 129 -48.23 10.63 -34.85
N VAL A 130 -48.75 10.84 -36.07
CA VAL A 130 -48.56 9.95 -37.21
C VAL A 130 -47.87 10.77 -38.30
N CYS A 131 -46.57 11.03 -38.14
CA CYS A 131 -45.73 11.42 -39.27
C CYS A 131 -45.08 10.13 -39.80
N CYS A 132 -45.37 9.78 -41.06
CA CYS A 132 -44.74 8.68 -41.82
C CYS A 132 -45.18 7.23 -41.50
N GLY A 133 -46.37 6.99 -40.93
CA GLY A 133 -46.95 5.63 -40.85
C GLY A 133 -46.24 4.62 -39.94
N ILE A 134 -45.13 5.00 -39.30
CA ILE A 134 -44.40 4.20 -38.33
C ILE A 134 -44.79 4.67 -36.93
N ARG A 135 -45.14 3.73 -36.05
CA ARG A 135 -45.51 4.04 -34.67
C ARG A 135 -44.26 4.59 -33.95
N CYS A 136 -44.17 5.92 -33.73
CA CYS A 136 -43.04 6.56 -33.05
C CYS A 136 -42.70 5.91 -31.70
N ASP A 137 -43.72 5.34 -31.03
CA ASP A 137 -43.57 4.53 -29.80
C ASP A 137 -42.58 3.36 -29.96
N LEU A 138 -42.55 2.68 -31.11
CA LEU A 138 -41.60 1.59 -31.37
C LEU A 138 -40.15 2.08 -31.47
N ILE A 139 -39.93 3.26 -32.07
CA ILE A 139 -38.59 3.83 -32.21
C ILE A 139 -38.05 4.29 -30.85
N PHE A 140 -38.87 4.97 -30.04
CA PHE A 140 -38.46 5.37 -28.69
C PHE A 140 -38.23 4.17 -27.76
N LYS A 141 -39.01 3.09 -27.89
CA LYS A 141 -38.76 1.83 -27.18
C LYS A 141 -37.44 1.20 -27.57
N ALA A 142 -37.13 1.13 -28.88
CA ALA A 142 -35.86 0.62 -29.36
C ALA A 142 -34.68 1.46 -28.87
N LEU A 143 -34.78 2.79 -28.97
CA LEU A 143 -33.77 3.72 -28.46
C LEU A 143 -33.58 3.57 -26.94
N GLY A 144 -34.67 3.45 -26.18
CA GLY A 144 -34.64 3.24 -24.73
C GLY A 144 -33.95 1.93 -24.35
N ILE A 145 -34.17 0.84 -25.10
CA ILE A 145 -33.46 -0.43 -24.89
C ILE A 145 -31.96 -0.26 -25.15
N VAL A 146 -31.57 0.43 -26.23
CA VAL A 146 -30.15 0.68 -26.53
C VAL A 146 -29.48 1.51 -25.44
N LEU A 147 -30.13 2.58 -24.97
CA LEU A 147 -29.62 3.41 -23.86
C LEU A 147 -29.52 2.61 -22.55
N ALA A 148 -30.51 1.77 -22.25
CA ALA A 148 -30.49 0.91 -21.08
C ALA A 148 -29.33 -0.10 -21.15
N LEU A 149 -29.14 -0.77 -22.29
CA LEU A 149 -28.02 -1.69 -22.51
C LEU A 149 -26.67 -0.98 -22.38
N TYR A 150 -26.53 0.23 -22.92
CA TYR A 150 -25.31 1.03 -22.77
C TYR A 150 -25.06 1.42 -21.31
N PHE A 151 -26.10 1.82 -20.57
CA PHE A 151 -26.01 2.12 -19.15
C PHE A 151 -25.62 0.88 -18.34
N PHE A 152 -26.24 -0.28 -18.60
CA PHE A 152 -25.87 -1.55 -17.95
C PHE A 152 -24.43 -1.95 -18.25
N TYR A 153 -23.97 -1.78 -19.50
CA TYR A 153 -22.58 -2.03 -19.88
C TYR A 153 -21.61 -1.08 -19.15
N GLY A 154 -21.94 0.21 -19.08
CA GLY A 154 -21.16 1.21 -18.34
C GLY A 154 -21.11 0.91 -16.84
N ALA A 155 -22.25 0.60 -16.23
CA ALA A 155 -22.36 0.21 -14.82
C ALA A 155 -21.59 -1.09 -14.53
N PHE A 156 -21.64 -2.08 -15.42
CA PHE A 156 -20.85 -3.30 -15.31
C PHE A 156 -19.35 -3.04 -15.40
N LYS A 157 -18.91 -2.19 -16.35
CA LYS A 157 -17.50 -1.80 -16.48
C LYS A 157 -17.02 -1.03 -15.25
N LEU A 158 -17.84 -0.12 -14.74
CA LEU A 158 -17.56 0.64 -13.52
C LEU A 158 -17.50 -0.31 -12.32
N TYR A 159 -18.47 -1.21 -12.17
CA TYR A 159 -18.46 -2.24 -11.13
C TYR A 159 -17.22 -3.11 -11.18
N LYS A 160 -16.81 -3.57 -12.38
CA LYS A 160 -15.58 -4.34 -12.57
C LYS A 160 -14.35 -3.52 -12.18
N TRP A 161 -14.26 -2.26 -12.59
CA TRP A 161 -13.17 -1.35 -12.22
C TRP A 161 -13.15 -1.03 -10.70
N VAL A 162 -14.31 -0.93 -10.07
CA VAL A 162 -14.44 -0.74 -8.61
C VAL A 162 -14.04 -2.01 -7.86
N SER A 163 -14.34 -3.19 -8.41
CA SER A 163 -14.13 -4.48 -7.75
C SER A 163 -12.74 -5.09 -8.00
N THR A 164 -12.09 -4.75 -9.10
CA THR A 164 -10.72 -5.16 -9.38
C THR A 164 -9.79 -4.34 -8.48
N PRO A 165 -9.06 -4.97 -7.55
CA PRO A 165 -8.07 -4.25 -6.75
C PRO A 165 -7.04 -3.62 -7.70
N SER A 166 -6.57 -2.42 -7.37
CA SER A 166 -5.48 -1.81 -8.12
C SER A 166 -4.30 -2.79 -8.15
N PRO A 167 -3.65 -2.98 -9.32
CA PRO A 167 -2.51 -3.88 -9.40
C PRO A 167 -1.48 -3.43 -8.37
N THR A 168 -0.96 -4.35 -7.58
CA THR A 168 0.01 -4.10 -6.52
C THR A 168 1.44 -4.18 -7.03
N GLY A 169 1.63 -4.75 -8.23
CA GLY A 169 2.94 -5.12 -8.76
C GLY A 169 3.42 -6.47 -8.22
N LEU A 170 2.63 -7.15 -7.38
CA LEU A 170 2.96 -8.46 -6.79
C LEU A 170 2.31 -9.62 -7.56
N GLU A 171 1.62 -9.35 -8.68
CA GLU A 171 0.91 -10.37 -9.45
C GLU A 171 1.85 -11.43 -10.02
N ASP A 172 3.08 -11.04 -10.35
CA ASP A 172 4.13 -11.90 -10.91
C ASP A 172 5.22 -12.24 -9.87
N MET A 173 4.91 -12.09 -8.59
CA MET A 173 5.87 -12.38 -7.52
C MET A 173 6.17 -13.89 -7.45
N PRO A 174 7.45 -14.31 -7.52
CA PRO A 174 7.81 -15.72 -7.41
C PRO A 174 7.52 -16.28 -6.02
N GLU A 175 7.13 -17.56 -5.97
CA GLU A 175 6.99 -18.28 -4.71
C GLU A 175 8.37 -18.66 -4.15
N TYR A 176 8.58 -18.41 -2.85
CA TYR A 176 9.85 -18.69 -2.18
C TYR A 176 10.30 -20.14 -2.41
N SER A 177 11.58 -20.36 -2.76
CA SER A 177 12.21 -21.67 -3.01
C SER A 177 11.73 -22.43 -4.26
N ILE A 178 10.44 -22.34 -4.61
CA ILE A 178 9.81 -23.14 -5.67
C ILE A 178 10.14 -22.59 -7.07
N SER A 179 10.07 -21.27 -7.25
CA SER A 179 10.26 -20.64 -8.57
C SER A 179 11.69 -20.73 -9.10
N LEU A 180 12.67 -20.98 -8.25
CA LEU A 180 14.08 -21.07 -8.63
C LEU A 180 14.38 -22.32 -9.47
N GLY A 181 13.49 -23.33 -9.45
CA GLY A 181 13.71 -24.59 -10.17
C GLY A 181 14.86 -25.41 -9.59
N CYS A 182 15.58 -26.12 -10.47
CA CYS A 182 16.77 -26.90 -10.11
C CYS A 182 16.55 -28.02 -9.07
N THR A 183 15.34 -28.60 -9.03
CA THR A 183 14.97 -29.58 -7.99
C THR A 183 15.58 -30.96 -8.21
N SER A 184 15.99 -31.27 -9.44
CA SER A 184 16.49 -32.58 -9.86
C SER A 184 18.01 -32.54 -10.04
N ALA A 185 18.75 -32.46 -8.93
CA ALA A 185 20.20 -32.28 -8.92
C ALA A 185 20.88 -33.38 -8.07
N PRO A 186 21.31 -34.51 -8.67
CA PRO A 186 21.79 -35.68 -7.92
C PRO A 186 23.16 -35.51 -7.26
N PHE A 187 23.98 -34.58 -7.74
CA PHE A 187 25.32 -34.38 -7.19
C PHE A 187 25.28 -33.39 -6.04
N VAL A 188 25.80 -33.77 -4.89
CA VAL A 188 25.76 -32.98 -3.66
C VAL A 188 27.19 -32.60 -3.25
N TYR A 189 27.37 -31.34 -2.85
CA TYR A 189 28.63 -30.85 -2.31
C TYR A 189 28.92 -31.52 -0.95
N PRO A 190 30.14 -32.02 -0.70
CA PRO A 190 30.39 -32.92 0.42
C PRO A 190 30.36 -32.26 1.80
N LYS A 191 30.54 -30.94 1.89
CA LYS A 191 30.55 -30.20 3.16
C LYS A 191 29.29 -29.35 3.30
N ASP A 192 28.51 -29.65 4.33
CA ASP A 192 27.18 -29.10 4.54
C ASP A 192 27.05 -28.22 5.79
N VAL A 193 28.00 -28.28 6.72
CA VAL A 193 27.96 -27.48 7.95
C VAL A 193 29.25 -26.69 8.15
N PHE A 194 29.09 -25.40 8.45
CA PHE A 194 30.15 -24.47 8.83
C PHE A 194 29.71 -23.80 10.12
N SER A 195 30.59 -23.72 11.11
CA SER A 195 30.30 -23.08 12.39
C SER A 195 31.45 -22.19 12.74
N THR A 196 31.16 -20.97 13.18
CA THR A 196 32.19 -20.10 13.76
C THR A 196 32.67 -20.65 15.09
N ALA A 197 33.82 -20.18 15.56
CA ALA A 197 34.15 -20.17 16.97
C ALA A 197 33.15 -19.30 17.76
N HIS A 198 33.41 -19.13 19.06
CA HIS A 198 32.56 -18.37 19.96
C HIS A 198 32.37 -16.92 19.49
N VAL A 199 31.11 -16.54 19.25
CA VAL A 199 30.71 -15.22 18.76
C VAL A 199 30.57 -14.28 19.94
N THR A 200 31.14 -13.09 19.79
CA THR A 200 31.03 -12.01 20.76
C THR A 200 30.10 -10.91 20.24
N ASN A 201 29.81 -9.92 21.07
CA ASN A 201 29.07 -8.73 20.69
C ASN A 201 29.83 -7.81 19.71
N GLU A 202 31.14 -7.98 19.58
CA GLU A 202 31.99 -7.26 18.62
C GLU A 202 32.13 -8.01 17.30
N THR A 203 31.68 -9.28 17.26
CA THR A 203 31.82 -10.12 16.07
C THR A 203 30.86 -9.64 14.98
N LYS A 204 31.42 -9.37 13.81
CA LYS A 204 30.70 -9.15 12.56
C LYS A 204 30.71 -10.42 11.73
N PHE A 205 29.53 -10.88 11.34
CA PHE A 205 29.39 -12.01 10.43
C PHE A 205 29.02 -11.53 9.03
N THR A 206 29.80 -11.95 8.04
CA THR A 206 29.56 -11.66 6.61
C THR A 206 29.32 -12.96 5.86
N MET A 207 28.24 -13.02 5.09
CA MET A 207 27.96 -14.08 4.13
C MET A 207 28.13 -13.51 2.72
N ASP A 208 29.09 -14.03 1.97
CA ASP A 208 29.36 -13.63 0.58
C ASP A 208 29.05 -14.80 -0.36
N ILE A 209 28.09 -14.59 -1.26
CA ILE A 209 27.68 -15.55 -2.27
C ILE A 209 27.96 -14.96 -3.65
N THR A 210 28.89 -15.57 -4.36
CA THR A 210 29.31 -15.12 -5.69
C THR A 210 29.24 -16.28 -6.67
N GLY A 211 28.67 -16.04 -7.85
CA GLY A 211 28.63 -17.04 -8.91
C GLY A 211 27.29 -17.15 -9.60
N GLY A 212 27.14 -18.21 -10.39
CA GLY A 212 25.93 -18.48 -11.16
C GLY A 212 24.97 -19.43 -10.47
N ALA A 213 25.19 -19.87 -9.23
CA ALA A 213 24.21 -20.77 -8.61
C ALA A 213 22.98 -19.96 -8.17
N LEU A 214 21.81 -20.57 -8.18
CA LEU A 214 20.59 -19.97 -7.63
C LEU A 214 20.31 -20.58 -6.26
N GLY A 215 19.63 -19.87 -5.37
CA GLY A 215 19.41 -20.47 -4.06
C GLY A 215 18.57 -19.71 -3.06
N THR A 216 18.43 -20.34 -1.91
CA THR A 216 17.67 -19.80 -0.79
C THR A 216 18.57 -19.56 0.42
N VAL A 217 18.26 -18.51 1.18
CA VAL A 217 18.89 -18.22 2.48
C VAL A 217 17.78 -17.98 3.50
N PHE A 218 17.66 -18.89 4.46
CA PHE A 218 16.73 -18.80 5.57
C PHE A 218 17.46 -18.32 6.83
N LEU A 219 17.09 -17.14 7.34
CA LEU A 219 17.68 -16.57 8.54
C LEU A 219 16.82 -16.94 9.76
N THR A 220 17.43 -17.58 10.75
CA THR A 220 16.75 -17.97 12.00
C THR A 220 17.67 -17.78 13.20
N ARG A 221 17.11 -17.84 14.40
CA ARG A 221 17.89 -17.78 15.65
C ARG A 221 18.49 -19.15 15.96
N GLY A 222 19.77 -19.18 16.29
CA GLY A 222 20.47 -20.34 16.83
C GLY A 222 20.49 -20.32 18.37
N ASP A 223 20.54 -21.51 18.97
CA ASP A 223 20.74 -21.67 20.41
C ASP A 223 22.24 -21.82 20.79
N SER A 224 23.12 -21.97 19.80
CA SER A 224 24.57 -22.00 19.99
C SER A 224 25.14 -20.62 20.26
N SER A 225 26.34 -20.55 20.84
CA SER A 225 27.14 -19.31 20.90
C SER A 225 27.93 -19.02 19.62
N SER A 226 27.68 -19.81 18.57
CA SER A 226 28.37 -19.74 17.28
C SER A 226 27.33 -19.47 16.20
N VAL A 227 27.73 -18.77 15.14
CA VAL A 227 26.96 -18.72 13.90
C VAL A 227 27.12 -20.07 13.20
N VAL A 228 26.01 -20.72 12.90
CA VAL A 228 26.00 -22.00 12.18
C VAL A 228 25.38 -21.81 10.81
N VAL A 229 26.14 -22.11 9.76
CA VAL A 229 25.70 -22.15 8.38
C VAL A 229 25.48 -23.61 7.99
N LYS A 230 24.23 -23.99 7.78
CA LYS A 230 23.88 -25.29 7.17
C LYS A 230 23.60 -25.04 5.70
N MET A 231 24.32 -25.67 4.81
CA MET A 231 24.27 -25.47 3.37
C MET A 231 24.05 -26.82 2.68
N SER A 232 23.06 -26.89 1.80
CA SER A 232 22.96 -27.93 0.78
C SER A 232 23.29 -27.30 -0.56
N LEU A 233 24.36 -27.73 -1.23
CA LEU A 233 24.70 -27.29 -2.59
C LEU A 233 24.60 -28.50 -3.52
N THR A 234 23.71 -28.41 -4.51
CA THR A 234 23.40 -29.50 -5.43
C THR A 234 23.53 -29.06 -6.89
N THR A 235 23.90 -29.98 -7.78
CA THR A 235 23.90 -29.74 -9.23
C THR A 235 23.58 -31.01 -10.02
N ASP A 236 23.18 -30.83 -11.27
CA ASP A 236 23.06 -31.88 -12.29
C ASP A 236 24.39 -32.20 -12.99
N GLU A 237 25.42 -31.37 -12.81
CA GLU A 237 26.75 -31.59 -13.40
C GLU A 237 27.86 -31.68 -12.33
N GLU A 238 28.34 -32.89 -12.05
CA GLU A 238 29.45 -33.13 -11.10
C GLU A 238 30.69 -32.23 -11.32
N PRO A 239 31.14 -31.93 -12.56
CA PRO A 239 32.28 -31.05 -12.78
C PRO A 239 32.12 -29.63 -12.21
N LEU A 240 30.89 -29.13 -12.07
CA LEU A 240 30.63 -27.81 -11.50
C LEU A 240 30.91 -27.77 -9.99
N LEU A 241 30.67 -28.87 -9.26
CA LEU A 241 30.99 -28.96 -7.83
C LEU A 241 32.50 -28.83 -7.58
N LYS A 242 33.32 -29.41 -8.46
CA LYS A 242 34.79 -29.36 -8.34
C LYS A 242 35.35 -27.93 -8.50
N LYS A 243 34.59 -27.05 -9.16
CA LYS A 243 34.93 -25.63 -9.32
C LYS A 243 34.28 -24.75 -8.24
N SER A 244 33.37 -25.31 -7.45
CA SER A 244 32.67 -24.59 -6.39
C SER A 244 33.47 -24.66 -5.10
N THR A 245 33.54 -23.55 -4.38
CA THR A 245 34.26 -23.47 -3.10
C THR A 245 33.34 -22.88 -2.04
N ALA A 246 33.30 -23.53 -0.88
CA ALA A 246 32.61 -23.02 0.29
C ALA A 246 33.55 -23.12 1.49
N TYR A 247 33.81 -22.00 2.15
CA TYR A 247 34.67 -21.95 3.32
C TYR A 247 34.23 -20.85 4.29
N LEU A 248 34.65 -21.01 5.54
CA LEU A 248 34.46 -20.05 6.61
C LEU A 248 35.85 -19.56 7.02
N GLN A 249 36.08 -18.26 6.91
CA GLN A 249 37.28 -17.58 7.38
C GLN A 249 36.93 -16.83 8.66
N GLU A 250 37.74 -17.00 9.70
CA GLU A 250 37.55 -16.35 10.99
C GLU A 250 38.80 -15.55 11.36
N GLU A 251 38.57 -14.27 11.64
CA GLU A 251 39.52 -13.34 12.23
C GLU A 251 38.97 -12.92 13.60
N SER A 252 39.75 -12.18 14.40
CA SER A 252 39.42 -11.91 15.81
C SER A 252 38.01 -11.32 16.03
N THR A 253 37.54 -10.48 15.11
CA THR A 253 36.27 -9.76 15.19
C THR A 253 35.40 -9.95 13.95
N ASP A 254 35.91 -10.62 12.93
CA ASP A 254 35.24 -10.74 11.64
C ASP A 254 35.20 -12.22 11.24
N ALA A 255 34.00 -12.72 10.96
CA ALA A 255 33.79 -14.05 10.42
C ALA A 255 33.12 -13.94 9.05
N THR A 256 33.72 -14.54 8.03
CA THR A 256 33.21 -14.49 6.66
C THR A 256 32.97 -15.91 6.14
N PHE A 257 31.71 -16.22 5.84
CA PHE A 257 31.35 -17.39 5.05
C PHE A 257 31.31 -17.00 3.57
N SER A 258 32.08 -17.69 2.74
CA SER A 258 32.14 -17.44 1.31
C SER A 258 31.72 -18.68 0.54
N LEU A 259 30.72 -18.53 -0.33
CA LEU A 259 30.31 -19.50 -1.34
C LEU A 259 30.61 -18.93 -2.72
N THR A 260 31.51 -19.58 -3.45
CA THR A 260 31.82 -19.23 -4.84
C THR A 260 31.44 -20.37 -5.77
N THR A 261 30.59 -20.10 -6.76
CA THR A 261 30.19 -21.07 -7.79
C THR A 261 30.52 -20.55 -9.20
N PRO A 262 30.67 -21.44 -10.21
CA PRO A 262 30.91 -21.01 -11.59
C PRO A 262 29.74 -20.19 -12.13
N PHE A 263 30.00 -19.11 -12.87
CA PHE A 263 28.92 -18.35 -13.54
C PHE A 263 28.19 -19.16 -14.63
N SER A 264 28.82 -20.23 -15.14
CA SER A 264 28.23 -21.14 -16.10
C SER A 264 27.20 -22.11 -15.50
N SER A 265 26.90 -22.01 -14.20
CA SER A 265 26.00 -22.95 -13.52
C SER A 265 24.50 -22.63 -13.64
N ILE A 266 24.16 -21.59 -14.40
CA ILE A 266 22.83 -21.36 -14.96
C ILE A 266 23.02 -21.32 -16.48
N SER A 267 22.80 -22.46 -17.12
CA SER A 267 22.65 -22.59 -18.57
C SER A 267 21.44 -23.48 -18.85
N ASP A 268 21.04 -23.59 -20.12
CA ASP A 268 19.95 -24.49 -20.51
C ASP A 268 20.27 -25.97 -20.20
N ASP A 269 21.55 -26.31 -20.09
CA ASP A 269 22.05 -27.68 -19.92
C ASP A 269 22.55 -27.99 -18.50
N ALA A 270 22.76 -26.98 -17.67
CA ALA A 270 23.36 -27.14 -16.35
C ALA A 270 22.71 -26.24 -15.30
N CYS A 271 22.48 -26.82 -14.13
CA CYS A 271 21.82 -26.17 -13.03
C CYS A 271 22.51 -26.45 -11.69
N MET A 272 22.74 -25.39 -10.92
CA MET A 272 23.26 -25.49 -9.56
C MET A 272 22.41 -24.70 -8.59
N ARG A 273 22.07 -25.35 -7.47
CA ARG A 273 21.21 -24.82 -6.43
C ARG A 273 21.87 -24.88 -5.06
N PHE A 274 21.75 -23.82 -4.28
CA PHE A 274 22.05 -23.89 -2.85
C PHE A 274 20.84 -23.57 -1.99
N ASP A 275 20.75 -24.22 -0.84
CA ASP A 275 19.79 -23.92 0.21
C ASP A 275 20.56 -23.75 1.53
N ILE A 276 20.58 -22.54 2.06
CA ILE A 276 21.35 -22.16 3.25
C ILE A 276 20.38 -21.83 4.39
N VAL A 277 20.60 -22.43 5.56
CA VAL A 277 19.99 -22.04 6.83
C VAL A 277 21.07 -21.40 7.69
N LEU A 278 20.93 -20.11 7.97
CA LEU A 278 21.81 -19.34 8.84
C LEU A 278 21.21 -19.26 10.24
N GLN A 279 21.81 -19.95 11.20
CA GLN A 279 21.42 -19.91 12.60
C GLN A 279 22.26 -18.87 13.33
N ILE A 280 21.62 -17.79 13.76
CA ILE A 280 22.27 -16.60 14.32
C ILE A 280 22.17 -16.63 15.86
N PRO A 281 23.30 -16.60 16.59
CA PRO A 281 23.29 -16.56 18.04
C PRO A 281 22.84 -15.17 18.54
N LYS A 282 22.35 -15.09 19.79
CA LYS A 282 21.83 -13.82 20.37
C LYS A 282 22.93 -12.78 20.60
N GLU A 283 24.16 -13.26 20.72
CA GLU A 283 25.36 -12.47 20.99
C GLU A 283 25.81 -11.69 19.75
N LEU A 284 25.54 -12.18 18.53
CA LEU A 284 25.89 -11.50 17.29
C LEU A 284 25.22 -10.13 17.23
N LYS A 285 25.95 -9.10 16.80
CA LYS A 285 25.42 -7.74 16.63
C LYS A 285 25.42 -7.24 15.21
N THR A 286 26.31 -7.72 14.34
CA THR A 286 26.37 -7.25 12.96
C THR A 286 26.29 -8.44 12.01
N LEU A 287 25.28 -8.39 11.13
CA LEU A 287 25.09 -9.37 10.06
C LEU A 287 25.13 -8.66 8.70
N SER A 288 25.99 -9.14 7.80
CA SER A 288 26.02 -8.71 6.41
C SER A 288 25.82 -9.91 5.49
N LEU A 289 24.90 -9.81 4.53
CA LEU A 289 24.69 -10.79 3.47
C LEU A 289 24.88 -10.08 2.14
N LYS A 290 25.80 -10.58 1.32
CA LYS A 290 26.09 -10.06 -0.02
C LYS A 290 25.92 -11.18 -1.02
N SER A 291 25.18 -10.91 -2.09
CA SER A 291 24.99 -11.87 -3.16
C SER A 291 25.09 -11.22 -4.53
N GLN A 292 25.88 -11.84 -5.41
CA GLN A 292 25.85 -11.59 -6.86
C GLN A 292 24.95 -12.59 -7.60
N SER A 293 24.62 -13.69 -6.94
CA SER A 293 23.75 -14.76 -7.42
C SER A 293 22.26 -14.41 -7.29
N ILE A 294 21.40 -15.18 -7.97
CA ILE A 294 19.94 -15.11 -7.80
C ILE A 294 19.59 -15.77 -6.45
N VAL A 295 19.08 -14.98 -5.51
CA VAL A 295 18.82 -15.45 -4.14
C VAL A 295 17.45 -15.07 -3.64
N HIS A 296 16.80 -16.03 -3.01
CA HIS A 296 15.64 -15.82 -2.16
C HIS A 296 16.06 -15.81 -0.70
N VAL A 297 15.94 -14.67 -0.02
CA VAL A 297 16.21 -14.52 1.41
C VAL A 297 14.89 -14.44 2.17
N LYS A 298 14.72 -15.26 3.21
CA LYS A 298 13.53 -15.23 4.08
C LYS A 298 13.93 -15.22 5.55
N TYR A 299 13.23 -14.42 6.35
CA TYR A 299 13.37 -14.40 7.79
C TYR A 299 12.40 -15.41 8.43
N ASP A 300 12.84 -16.05 9.50
CA ASP A 300 11.99 -16.89 10.33
C ASP A 300 10.96 -16.04 11.09
N GLU A 301 9.69 -16.42 10.96
CA GLU A 301 8.54 -15.73 11.53
C GLU A 301 8.34 -16.03 13.02
N GLN A 302 9.18 -16.90 13.60
CA GLN A 302 9.08 -17.34 15.00
C GLN A 302 10.39 -17.15 15.77
N ALA A 303 11.39 -16.49 15.17
CA ALA A 303 12.73 -16.38 15.75
C ALA A 303 13.07 -14.92 16.10
N PRO A 304 12.61 -14.42 17.28
CA PRO A 304 12.92 -13.07 17.70
C PRO A 304 14.43 -12.90 17.85
N LEU A 305 14.98 -11.95 17.09
CA LEU A 305 16.40 -11.63 17.04
C LEU A 305 16.55 -10.11 16.98
N PHE A 306 17.48 -9.60 17.79
CA PHE A 306 17.82 -8.18 17.83
C PHE A 306 19.31 -7.99 17.54
N LEU A 307 19.61 -7.31 16.44
CA LEU A 307 20.96 -7.00 15.97
C LEU A 307 21.25 -5.50 16.12
N ASN A 308 22.50 -5.07 16.07
CA ASN A 308 22.84 -3.66 15.92
C ASN A 308 22.71 -3.28 14.44
N ASP A 309 23.30 -4.07 13.55
CA ASP A 309 23.32 -3.77 12.11
C ASP A 309 22.94 -5.00 11.29
N ILE A 310 22.00 -4.81 10.36
CA ILE A 310 21.68 -5.76 9.29
C ILE A 310 21.95 -5.10 7.95
N GLU A 311 22.84 -5.70 7.16
CA GLU A 311 23.11 -5.30 5.78
C GLU A 311 22.79 -6.46 4.84
N ILE A 312 21.87 -6.26 3.89
CA ILE A 312 21.58 -7.24 2.84
C ILE A 312 21.75 -6.55 1.49
N ASP A 313 22.69 -7.03 0.68
CA ASP A 313 22.99 -6.52 -0.66
C ASP A 313 22.82 -7.64 -1.71
N LEU A 314 21.71 -7.60 -2.45
CA LEU A 314 21.37 -8.52 -3.53
C LEU A 314 21.58 -7.81 -4.88
N THR A 315 22.73 -8.05 -5.50
CA THR A 315 23.18 -7.30 -6.67
C THR A 315 22.78 -7.91 -8.01
N SER A 316 22.20 -9.11 -8.01
CA SER A 316 21.59 -9.69 -9.21
C SER A 316 20.45 -8.79 -9.71
N ARG A 317 20.36 -8.62 -11.04
CA ARG A 317 19.35 -7.78 -11.71
C ARG A 317 18.12 -8.57 -12.15
N THR A 318 18.09 -9.88 -11.92
CA THR A 318 16.97 -10.73 -12.34
C THR A 318 15.72 -10.41 -11.52
N ALA A 319 14.56 -10.66 -12.13
CA ALA A 319 13.26 -10.53 -11.47
C ALA A 319 13.02 -11.62 -10.42
N ASP A 320 13.86 -12.66 -10.41
CA ASP A 320 13.75 -13.80 -9.50
C ASP A 320 14.45 -13.60 -8.15
N ASN A 321 15.02 -12.42 -7.87
CA ASN A 321 15.48 -12.14 -6.51
C ASN A 321 14.27 -11.91 -5.60
N LEU A 322 14.35 -12.40 -4.37
CA LEU A 322 13.26 -12.27 -3.41
C LEU A 322 13.83 -12.00 -2.02
N LEU A 323 13.41 -10.94 -1.36
CA LEU A 323 13.74 -10.65 0.03
C LEU A 323 12.45 -10.51 0.83
N LEU A 324 12.24 -11.44 1.76
CA LEU A 324 11.06 -11.55 2.62
C LEU A 324 11.43 -11.26 4.10
N PRO A 325 11.58 -9.98 4.49
CA PRO A 325 11.86 -9.63 5.86
C PRO A 325 10.61 -9.80 6.75
N ASN A 326 10.84 -9.99 8.05
CA ASN A 326 9.81 -10.12 9.07
C ASN A 326 10.21 -9.30 10.32
N ASN A 327 9.23 -8.83 11.09
CA ASN A 327 9.43 -8.05 12.31
C ASN A 327 10.12 -8.80 13.46
N GLU A 328 10.12 -10.14 13.46
CA GLU A 328 10.83 -10.92 14.48
C GLU A 328 12.34 -10.68 14.45
N ILE A 329 12.91 -10.36 13.27
CA ILE A 329 14.31 -9.95 13.16
C ILE A 329 14.34 -8.43 13.01
N SER A 330 14.93 -7.77 14.01
CA SER A 330 15.00 -6.32 14.09
C SER A 330 16.43 -5.86 14.37
N ALA A 331 16.75 -4.60 14.04
CA ALA A 331 18.07 -4.05 14.33
C ALA A 331 18.06 -2.55 14.67
N ASP A 332 19.16 -2.04 15.21
CA ASP A 332 19.33 -0.58 15.32
C ASP A 332 19.41 0.07 13.94
N LYS A 333 20.18 -0.53 13.02
CA LYS A 333 20.31 -0.07 11.64
C LYS A 333 20.03 -1.20 10.67
N VAL A 334 19.20 -0.92 9.67
CA VAL A 334 18.91 -1.86 8.59
C VAL A 334 19.24 -1.22 7.25
N MET A 335 20.03 -1.90 6.44
CA MET A 335 20.38 -1.48 5.09
C MET A 335 20.07 -2.60 4.10
N PHE A 336 19.06 -2.39 3.26
CA PHE A 336 18.72 -3.29 2.16
C PHE A 336 19.08 -2.65 0.83
N THR A 337 19.86 -3.35 0.03
CA THR A 337 20.17 -2.98 -1.35
C THR A 337 19.74 -4.11 -2.28
N MET A 338 18.91 -3.81 -3.27
CA MET A 338 18.47 -4.79 -4.27
C MET A 338 18.50 -4.18 -5.68
N ARG A 339 18.91 -4.96 -6.68
CA ARG A 339 18.95 -4.51 -8.09
C ARG A 339 17.89 -5.16 -9.00
N GLY A 340 17.15 -6.13 -8.51
CA GLY A 340 16.04 -6.75 -9.23
C GLY A 340 15.11 -7.49 -8.26
N GLY A 341 13.97 -7.94 -8.78
CA GLY A 341 13.05 -8.83 -8.09
C GLY A 341 12.13 -8.14 -7.09
N TYR A 342 11.92 -8.75 -5.93
CA TYR A 342 10.84 -8.39 -5.00
C TYR A 342 11.34 -8.22 -3.57
N LEU A 343 11.00 -7.09 -2.96
CA LEU A 343 11.25 -6.80 -1.55
C LEU A 343 9.91 -6.68 -0.82
N VAL A 344 9.45 -7.75 -0.18
CA VAL A 344 8.08 -7.87 0.33
C VAL A 344 8.07 -8.40 1.75
N GLY A 345 7.53 -7.64 2.70
CA GLY A 345 7.46 -8.10 4.07
C GLY A 345 7.35 -6.98 5.08
N SER A 346 7.83 -7.25 6.29
CA SER A 346 7.84 -6.27 7.38
C SER A 346 9.26 -6.03 7.90
N LEU A 347 9.53 -4.77 8.26
CA LEU A 347 10.82 -4.32 8.73
C LEU A 347 10.65 -3.57 10.05
N SER A 348 11.38 -4.01 11.07
CA SER A 348 11.47 -3.34 12.36
C SER A 348 12.88 -2.81 12.63
N PHE A 349 13.00 -1.53 12.97
CA PHE A 349 14.30 -0.88 13.16
C PHE A 349 14.28 0.11 14.33
N ARG A 350 15.41 0.31 15.04
CA ARG A 350 15.49 1.33 16.09
C ARG A 350 15.86 2.69 15.52
N ASP A 351 17.02 2.86 14.94
CA ASP A 351 17.55 4.19 14.64
C ASP A 351 17.39 4.55 13.17
N GLU A 352 17.83 3.66 12.28
CA GLU A 352 17.85 3.94 10.85
C GLU A 352 17.44 2.73 10.00
N ALA A 353 16.56 2.95 9.04
CA ALA A 353 16.25 2.01 7.98
C ALA A 353 16.55 2.65 6.63
N ARG A 354 17.41 2.03 5.84
CA ARG A 354 17.78 2.43 4.49
C ARG A 354 17.44 1.34 3.49
N VAL A 355 16.54 1.63 2.56
CA VAL A 355 16.12 0.72 1.49
C VAL A 355 16.50 1.32 0.14
N SER A 356 17.39 0.67 -0.59
CA SER A 356 17.94 1.16 -1.87
C SER A 356 17.66 0.16 -2.99
N THR A 357 16.77 0.54 -3.90
CA THR A 357 16.42 -0.19 -5.13
C THR A 357 16.64 0.65 -6.40
N ASN A 358 17.28 1.81 -6.26
CA ASN A 358 17.50 2.82 -7.28
C ASN A 358 18.33 2.37 -8.50
N TYR A 359 19.13 1.31 -8.36
CA TYR A 359 19.97 0.76 -9.44
C TYR A 359 19.30 -0.41 -10.19
N GLY A 360 18.00 -0.61 -9.98
CA GLY A 360 17.32 -1.83 -10.39
C GLY A 360 15.83 -1.69 -10.67
N ASN A 361 15.25 -2.85 -11.01
CA ASN A 361 13.82 -3.02 -11.24
C ASN A 361 13.25 -3.90 -10.12
N THR A 362 13.35 -3.43 -8.87
CA THR A 362 12.82 -4.14 -7.71
C THR A 362 11.45 -3.60 -7.35
N VAL A 363 10.42 -4.45 -7.33
CA VAL A 363 9.10 -4.12 -6.76
C VAL A 363 9.21 -4.18 -5.24
N THR A 364 8.84 -3.11 -4.57
CA THR A 364 8.96 -3.01 -3.11
C THR A 364 7.58 -2.88 -2.49
N ASN A 365 7.28 -3.72 -1.49
CA ASN A 365 6.08 -3.63 -0.65
C ASN A 365 6.47 -3.91 0.81
N LEU A 366 6.75 -2.85 1.56
CA LEU A 366 7.27 -2.96 2.92
C LEU A 366 6.32 -2.35 3.93
N HIS A 367 6.03 -3.12 4.98
CA HIS A 367 5.46 -2.60 6.21
C HIS A 367 6.59 -2.27 7.18
N VAL A 368 6.74 -0.99 7.53
CA VAL A 368 7.87 -0.48 8.30
C VAL A 368 7.37 -0.01 9.65
N SER A 369 8.01 -0.46 10.74
CA SER A 369 7.71 -0.04 12.11
C SER A 369 8.99 0.33 12.85
N PRO A 370 9.13 1.53 13.42
CA PRO A 370 10.22 1.78 14.34
C PRO A 370 10.00 0.98 15.63
N LEU A 371 11.09 0.59 16.28
CA LEU A 371 11.08 0.01 17.61
C LEU A 371 10.84 1.12 18.66
N PRO A 372 10.21 0.77 19.79
CA PRO A 372 10.03 1.69 20.91
C PRO A 372 11.39 2.19 21.41
N ILE A 373 11.45 3.47 21.77
CA ILE A 373 12.62 4.04 22.44
C ILE A 373 12.42 4.04 23.95
N SER A 374 13.49 3.80 24.70
CA SER A 374 13.59 4.29 26.08
C SER A 374 13.44 5.82 26.12
N LYS A 375 12.74 6.36 27.14
CA LYS A 375 12.39 7.78 27.31
C LYS A 375 13.58 8.77 27.23
N HIS A 376 14.81 8.27 27.25
CA HIS A 376 16.04 9.06 27.26
C HIS A 376 16.64 9.33 25.87
N LEU A 377 16.29 8.55 24.83
CA LEU A 377 16.71 8.84 23.46
C LEU A 377 15.66 9.73 22.80
N LYS A 378 16.05 10.95 22.44
CA LYS A 378 15.20 11.92 21.74
C LYS A 378 15.41 11.91 20.22
N ASP A 379 16.34 11.10 19.73
CA ASP A 379 16.70 11.14 18.33
C ASP A 379 15.58 10.54 17.46
N PRO A 380 15.16 11.25 16.39
CA PRO A 380 14.12 10.78 15.52
C PRO A 380 14.57 9.51 14.81
N ALA A 381 13.66 8.55 14.64
CA ALA A 381 13.91 7.42 13.75
C ALA A 381 14.09 7.94 12.32
N ARG A 382 15.00 7.33 11.56
CA ARG A 382 15.29 7.73 10.18
C ARG A 382 14.87 6.65 9.21
N LEU A 383 14.01 6.99 8.26
CA LEU A 383 13.57 6.09 7.20
C LEU A 383 13.97 6.66 5.84
N MET A 384 14.93 6.04 5.18
CA MET A 384 15.43 6.46 3.87
C MET A 384 15.08 5.41 2.82
N THR A 385 14.33 5.78 1.79
CA THR A 385 14.05 4.89 0.66
C THR A 385 14.51 5.52 -0.65
N SER A 386 15.13 4.73 -1.52
CA SER A 386 15.57 5.14 -2.84
C SER A 386 15.10 4.11 -3.87
N GLY A 387 13.96 4.38 -4.50
CA GLY A 387 13.30 3.55 -5.49
C GLY A 387 13.94 3.61 -6.89
N GLY A 388 13.85 2.51 -7.63
CA GLY A 388 14.24 2.41 -9.03
C GLY A 388 13.14 2.84 -10.00
N SER A 389 13.00 2.11 -11.10
CA SER A 389 11.94 2.33 -12.09
C SER A 389 10.61 1.65 -11.72
N CYS A 390 10.67 0.66 -10.84
CA CYS A 390 9.51 -0.11 -10.39
C CYS A 390 8.74 0.59 -9.27
N ARG A 391 7.53 0.09 -9.02
CA ARG A 391 6.65 0.55 -7.96
C ARG A 391 7.25 0.30 -6.57
N THR A 392 7.16 1.30 -5.71
CA THR A 392 7.60 1.24 -4.31
C THR A 392 6.45 1.61 -3.38
N ASP A 393 5.98 0.62 -2.62
CA ASP A 393 4.93 0.73 -1.61
C ASP A 393 5.55 0.65 -0.22
N ILE A 394 5.44 1.73 0.56
CA ILE A 394 5.89 1.80 1.94
C ILE A 394 4.69 2.11 2.83
N ILE A 395 4.39 1.18 3.73
CA ILE A 395 3.35 1.34 4.74
C ILE A 395 4.06 1.52 6.08
N TYR A 396 4.05 2.73 6.60
CA TYR A 396 4.68 3.08 7.85
C TYR A 396 3.67 3.01 9.00
N SER A 397 4.05 2.31 10.07
CA SER A 397 3.30 2.24 11.33
C SER A 397 4.16 2.78 12.45
N ASN A 398 3.54 3.41 13.44
CA ASN A 398 4.25 4.02 14.57
C ASN A 398 3.38 3.94 15.82
N PRO A 399 3.32 2.76 16.46
CA PRO A 399 2.40 2.52 17.58
C PRO A 399 2.69 3.39 18.81
N GLU A 400 3.94 3.86 18.95
CA GLU A 400 4.42 4.60 20.12
C GLU A 400 4.58 6.11 19.85
N SER A 401 4.10 6.60 18.70
CA SER A 401 4.20 8.01 18.29
C SER A 401 5.63 8.57 18.37
N ARG A 402 6.62 7.75 18.00
CA ARG A 402 8.02 8.16 17.93
C ARG A 402 8.23 9.18 16.81
N VAL A 403 8.98 10.25 17.07
CA VAL A 403 9.33 11.23 16.02
C VAL A 403 10.07 10.54 14.87
N ILE A 404 9.69 10.85 13.64
CA ILE A 404 10.23 10.26 12.41
C ILE A 404 10.78 11.34 11.46
N SER A 405 11.93 11.05 10.88
CA SER A 405 12.51 11.79 9.75
C SER A 405 12.60 10.84 8.56
N SER A 406 11.70 10.99 7.60
CA SER A 406 11.66 10.16 6.40
C SER A 406 12.14 10.89 5.16
N SER A 407 12.85 10.17 4.29
CA SER A 407 13.35 10.66 3.00
C SER A 407 13.10 9.61 1.94
N HIS A 408 12.18 9.88 1.05
CA HIS A 408 11.77 8.98 -0.03
C HIS A 408 12.20 9.55 -1.36
N SER A 409 12.96 8.80 -2.13
CA SER A 409 13.32 9.17 -3.49
C SER A 409 13.02 8.06 -4.47
N SER A 410 12.82 8.40 -5.73
CA SER A 410 12.69 7.44 -6.82
C SER A 410 13.33 8.00 -8.09
N THR A 411 14.00 7.15 -8.87
CA THR A 411 14.60 7.57 -10.13
C THR A 411 13.57 7.73 -11.25
N GLN A 412 12.56 6.85 -11.31
CA GLN A 412 11.49 6.88 -12.31
C GLN A 412 10.17 6.25 -11.83
N GLY A 413 10.23 5.34 -10.84
CA GLY A 413 9.09 4.60 -10.36
C GLY A 413 8.11 5.41 -9.52
N ASP A 414 6.88 4.92 -9.48
CA ASP A 414 5.81 5.46 -8.66
C ASP A 414 6.02 5.11 -7.18
N LEU A 415 5.74 6.09 -6.32
CA LEU A 415 5.85 5.96 -4.86
C LEU A 415 4.47 5.93 -4.23
N TYR A 416 4.18 4.92 -3.42
CA TYR A 416 2.97 4.82 -2.61
C TYR A 416 3.38 4.84 -1.13
N LEU A 417 3.16 5.96 -0.46
CA LEU A 417 3.59 6.19 0.92
C LEU A 417 2.36 6.28 1.81
N THR A 418 2.18 5.29 2.68
CA THR A 418 1.03 5.19 3.58
C THR A 418 1.50 5.34 5.03
N TYR A 419 1.07 6.40 5.68
CA TYR A 419 1.33 6.77 7.08
C TYR A 419 0.03 6.80 7.90
N ARG A 420 -1.02 6.12 7.40
CA ARG A 420 -2.33 6.03 8.07
C ARG A 420 -2.18 5.47 9.47
N ASN A 421 -2.79 6.15 10.43
CA ASN A 421 -2.75 5.80 11.85
C ASN A 421 -1.34 5.80 12.46
N ALA A 422 -0.32 6.33 11.78
CA ALA A 422 1.04 6.46 12.33
C ALA A 422 1.17 7.65 13.30
N GLY A 423 0.11 8.48 13.45
CA GLY A 423 0.17 9.68 14.28
C GLY A 423 1.15 10.72 13.75
N TYR A 424 1.44 10.70 12.44
CA TYR A 424 2.39 11.63 11.81
C TYR A 424 1.96 13.08 12.06
N ASN A 425 2.88 13.89 12.56
CA ASN A 425 2.64 15.24 12.99
C ASN A 425 3.83 16.14 12.65
N GLY A 426 3.78 16.83 11.51
CA GLY A 426 4.86 17.70 11.07
C GLY A 426 4.89 18.00 9.58
N SER A 427 6.05 18.47 9.11
CA SER A 427 6.24 19.09 7.80
C SER A 427 6.60 18.11 6.67
N ILE A 428 6.08 18.39 5.48
CA ILE A 428 6.24 17.54 4.29
C ILE A 428 6.78 18.38 3.13
N ALA A 429 7.95 18.00 2.62
CA ALA A 429 8.54 18.53 1.40
C ALA A 429 8.34 17.52 0.26
N VAL A 430 7.67 17.91 -0.83
CA VAL A 430 7.38 17.01 -1.96
C VAL A 430 7.74 17.66 -3.29
N GLN A 431 8.69 17.04 -3.99
CA GLN A 431 9.10 17.32 -5.35
C GLN A 431 8.72 16.12 -6.24
N ALA A 432 7.55 16.21 -6.88
CA ALA A 432 7.02 15.19 -7.77
C ALA A 432 6.42 15.77 -9.06
N ARG A 433 6.33 14.96 -10.13
CA ARG A 433 5.66 15.38 -11.37
C ARG A 433 4.14 15.46 -11.17
N SER A 434 3.59 14.51 -10.45
CA SER A 434 2.18 14.47 -10.06
C SER A 434 2.04 13.86 -8.67
N THR A 435 1.02 14.30 -7.93
CA THR A 435 0.81 13.93 -6.53
C THR A 435 -0.67 13.62 -6.31
N THR A 436 -0.94 12.58 -5.54
CA THR A 436 -2.25 12.36 -4.91
C THR A 436 -2.02 12.36 -3.40
N SER A 437 -2.84 13.08 -2.63
CA SER A 437 -2.69 13.08 -1.18
C SER A 437 -4.02 13.06 -0.45
N THR A 438 -4.03 12.41 0.71
CA THR A 438 -5.13 12.44 1.70
C THR A 438 -4.56 12.81 3.07
N GLY A 439 -5.30 13.59 3.86
CA GLY A 439 -4.88 14.02 5.20
C GLY A 439 -3.87 15.19 5.25
N VAL A 440 -3.27 15.58 4.11
CA VAL A 440 -2.34 16.72 4.04
C VAL A 440 -3.09 18.04 4.11
N GLN A 441 -2.60 18.95 4.94
CA GLN A 441 -3.06 20.32 5.06
C GLN A 441 -2.21 21.20 4.12
N SER A 442 -2.83 22.22 3.52
CA SER A 442 -2.30 23.04 2.41
C SER A 442 -2.60 22.46 1.01
N ASP A 443 -2.64 23.35 0.03
CA ASP A 443 -2.96 23.00 -1.35
C ASP A 443 -1.78 22.29 -2.04
N MET A 444 -2.04 21.14 -2.64
CA MET A 444 -1.09 20.39 -3.46
C MET A 444 -0.96 20.95 -4.88
N SER A 445 -1.85 21.86 -5.31
CA SER A 445 -1.87 22.42 -6.67
C SER A 445 -0.69 23.34 -7.02
N GLY A 446 0.16 23.65 -6.04
CA GLY A 446 1.38 24.44 -6.24
C GLY A 446 2.31 23.80 -7.28
N LYS A 447 2.90 24.64 -8.15
CA LYS A 447 3.91 24.19 -9.14
C LYS A 447 5.01 23.37 -8.44
N PRO A 448 5.57 22.32 -9.09
CA PRO A 448 6.73 21.61 -8.57
C PRO A 448 7.85 22.59 -8.19
N GLY A 449 8.29 22.57 -6.92
CA GLY A 449 9.28 23.51 -6.39
C GLY A 449 8.72 24.83 -5.83
N GLY A 450 7.39 24.99 -5.75
CA GLY A 450 6.75 26.09 -5.03
C GLY A 450 7.00 25.96 -3.51
N LYS A 451 7.30 27.09 -2.85
CA LYS A 451 7.58 27.17 -1.40
C LYS A 451 6.33 27.01 -0.51
N THR A 452 5.24 26.44 -1.00
CA THR A 452 4.07 26.20 -0.16
C THR A 452 4.41 25.10 0.83
N GLU A 453 4.59 25.49 2.10
CA GLU A 453 4.77 24.57 3.20
C GLU A 453 3.53 23.67 3.29
N ARG A 454 3.77 22.36 3.35
CA ARG A 454 2.74 21.33 3.50
C ARG A 454 3.03 20.60 4.80
N TRP A 455 1.98 20.19 5.50
CA TRP A 455 2.12 19.51 6.78
C TRP A 455 0.90 18.64 7.05
N VAL A 456 1.01 17.78 8.05
CA VAL A 456 -0.09 16.96 8.58
C VAL A 456 -0.11 17.17 10.08
N GLY A 457 -1.30 17.40 10.63
CA GLY A 457 -1.46 17.77 12.04
C GLY A 457 -1.03 19.20 12.30
N ASP A 458 -0.03 19.36 13.16
CA ASP A 458 0.63 20.61 13.51
C ASP A 458 1.76 20.91 12.52
N LYS A 459 1.81 22.17 12.09
CA LYS A 459 2.83 22.67 11.17
C LYS A 459 4.22 22.68 11.82
N ASP A 460 4.27 22.94 13.12
CA ASP A 460 5.50 22.98 13.91
C ASP A 460 5.80 21.62 14.58
N GLY A 461 5.10 20.56 14.17
CA GLY A 461 5.35 19.20 14.63
C GLY A 461 6.76 18.72 14.28
N ASP A 462 7.28 17.80 15.11
CA ASP A 462 8.67 17.35 15.04
C ASP A 462 8.94 16.40 13.87
N ASP A 463 7.90 15.81 13.26
CA ASP A 463 8.07 14.89 12.14
C ASP A 463 8.46 15.62 10.85
N LYS A 464 9.29 14.94 10.05
CA LYS A 464 9.79 15.48 8.78
C LYS A 464 9.73 14.44 7.69
N MET A 465 9.22 14.82 6.53
CA MET A 465 9.20 13.97 5.35
C MET A 465 9.72 14.75 4.15
N ASP A 466 10.72 14.20 3.46
CA ASP A 466 11.17 14.66 2.16
C ASP A 466 10.86 13.62 1.09
N VAL A 467 10.28 14.05 -0.03
CA VAL A 467 9.87 13.18 -1.12
C VAL A 467 10.35 13.75 -2.45
N LYS A 468 11.14 12.97 -3.19
CA LYS A 468 11.70 13.37 -4.48
C LYS A 468 11.55 12.30 -5.54
N THR A 469 10.68 12.52 -6.52
CA THR A 469 10.50 11.59 -7.65
C THR A 469 10.19 12.36 -8.94
N PRO A 470 10.67 11.96 -10.11
CA PRO A 470 10.17 12.50 -11.38
C PRO A 470 8.84 11.83 -11.81
N GLY A 471 8.40 10.78 -11.10
CA GLY A 471 7.16 10.05 -11.33
C GLY A 471 5.98 10.60 -10.53
N TRP A 472 4.97 9.74 -10.32
CA TRP A 472 3.83 10.02 -9.46
C TRP A 472 4.12 9.61 -8.01
N VAL A 473 3.54 10.34 -7.06
CA VAL A 473 3.52 9.94 -5.64
C VAL A 473 2.12 9.99 -5.04
N GLY A 474 1.74 8.93 -4.34
CA GLY A 474 0.59 8.85 -3.46
C GLY A 474 1.00 9.02 -1.99
N LEU A 475 0.40 9.97 -1.29
CA LEU A 475 0.63 10.26 0.13
C LEU A 475 -0.66 10.04 0.93
N TYR A 476 -0.65 9.11 1.88
CA TYR A 476 -1.85 8.75 2.62
C TYR A 476 -1.61 8.82 4.13
N PHE A 477 -2.18 9.82 4.81
CA PHE A 477 -2.02 10.06 6.25
C PHE A 477 -3.30 9.75 7.03
#